data_AF-A0A2V6T7B7-F1
#
_entry.id   AF-A0A2V6T7B7-F1
#
_cell.length_a   1.000
_cell.length_b   1.000
_cell.length_c   1.000
_cell.angle_alpha   90.00
_cell.angle_beta   90.00
_cell.angle_gamma   90.00
#
_symmetry.space_group_name_H-M   'P 1'
#
loop_
_entity.id
_entity.type
_entity.pdbx_description
1 polymer ?
#
loop_
_entity_poly.entity_id
_entity_poly.type
_entity_poly.pdbx_seq_one_letter_code
_entity_poly.pdbx_strand_id
1 'polypeptide(L)' 'NSIIAIETDGPVEQGNDGVVEYSSAHIEPVESEFVVRPSPHSTQGNPQTIEEVRRILRLHIGLKTGATPIEAR' A
#
# COMPACT_ATOMS: atom_id res chain seq x y z
N ASN A 1 -7.67 -5.35 1.94
CA ASN A 1 -6.55 -4.82 1.14
C ASN A 1 -6.35 -3.36 1.52
N SER A 2 -5.15 -2.99 1.95
CA SER A 2 -4.72 -1.64 2.34
C SER A 2 -3.49 -1.24 1.53
N ILE A 3 -3.38 0.04 1.19
CA ILE A 3 -2.21 0.63 0.54
C ILE A 3 -1.80 1.85 1.37
N ILE A 4 -0.58 1.83 1.91
CA ILE A 4 -0.11 2.90 2.80
C ILE A 4 1.12 3.55 2.18
N ALA A 5 1.06 4.87 1.99
CA ALA A 5 2.21 5.64 1.53
C ALA A 5 3.12 5.98 2.73
N ILE A 6 4.43 5.96 2.52
CA ILE A 6 5.39 6.52 3.46
C ILE A 6 6.44 7.31 2.71
N GLU A 7 6.62 8.57 3.08
CA GLU A 7 7.61 9.48 2.51
C GLU A 7 8.91 9.49 3.32
N THR A 8 8.82 9.31 4.64
CA THR A 8 9.99 9.37 5.53
C THR A 8 10.90 8.15 5.35
N ASP A 9 12.17 8.30 5.75
CA ASP A 9 13.12 7.19 5.88
C ASP A 9 12.94 6.45 7.21
N GLY A 10 13.59 5.29 7.36
CA GLY A 10 13.59 4.53 8.61
C GLY A 10 12.46 3.50 8.72
N PRO A 11 12.14 3.02 9.95
CA PRO A 11 11.11 1.99 10.16
C PRO A 11 9.73 2.37 9.62
N VAL A 12 8.91 1.39 9.24
CA VAL A 12 7.54 1.58 8.74
C VAL A 12 6.62 2.11 9.84
N GLU A 13 6.78 1.58 11.04
CA GLU A 13 5.98 1.86 12.22
C GLU A 13 6.13 3.30 12.73
N GLN A 14 7.19 3.99 12.28
CA GLN A 14 7.52 5.39 12.61
C GLN A 14 7.35 6.31 11.39
N GLY A 15 6.83 5.77 10.29
CA GLY A 15 6.73 6.48 9.03
C GLY A 15 5.42 7.24 8.86
N ASN A 16 5.45 8.26 8.01
CA ASN A 16 4.26 8.99 7.55
C ASN A 16 4.39 9.42 6.09
N ASP A 17 3.28 9.84 5.50
CA ASP A 17 3.20 10.32 4.12
C ASP A 17 3.23 11.85 4.00
N GLY A 18 3.67 12.54 5.06
CA GLY A 18 3.62 14.00 5.20
C GLY A 18 2.30 14.54 5.78
N VAL A 19 1.28 13.70 5.96
CA VAL A 19 -0.03 14.09 6.52
C VAL A 19 -0.52 13.10 7.59
N VAL A 20 -0.40 11.80 7.32
CA VAL A 20 -0.95 10.70 8.14
C VAL A 20 0.17 9.75 8.55
N GLU A 21 0.25 9.47 9.86
CA GLU A 21 1.16 8.46 10.42
C GLU A 21 0.73 7.05 10.01
N TYR A 22 1.70 6.16 9.75
CA TYR A 22 1.46 4.75 9.43
C TYR A 22 0.54 4.10 10.47
N SER A 23 0.78 4.35 11.76
CA SER A 23 -0.02 3.80 12.85
C SER A 23 -1.49 4.22 12.84
N SER A 24 -1.82 5.35 12.20
CA SER A 24 -3.21 5.79 12.00
C SER A 24 -3.85 5.20 10.75
N ALA A 25 -3.06 4.89 9.72
CA ALA A 25 -3.56 4.29 8.48
C ALA A 25 -3.64 2.76 8.54
N HIS A 26 -2.77 2.14 9.34
CA HIS A 26 -2.72 0.71 9.59
C HIS A 26 -3.96 0.24 10.35
N ILE A 27 -4.58 -0.84 9.86
CA ILE A 27 -5.76 -1.45 10.46
C ILE A 27 -5.63 -2.99 10.49
N GLU A 28 -6.12 -3.60 11.56
CA GLU A 28 -6.19 -5.05 11.72
C GLU A 28 -7.64 -5.47 12.03
N PRO A 29 -8.24 -6.45 11.31
CA PRO A 29 -7.63 -7.25 10.24
C PRO A 29 -7.73 -6.64 8.84
N VAL A 30 -6.66 -6.83 8.05
CA VAL A 30 -6.64 -6.54 6.61
C VAL A 30 -6.13 -7.74 5.83
N GLU A 31 -6.80 -8.09 4.71
CA GLU A 31 -6.40 -9.23 3.87
C GLU A 31 -4.98 -9.11 3.28
N SER A 32 -4.55 -7.88 3.00
CA SER A 32 -3.21 -7.55 2.52
C SER A 32 -2.91 -6.09 2.83
N GLU A 33 -1.67 -5.76 3.10
CA GLU A 33 -1.18 -4.40 3.26
C GLU A 33 0.05 -4.20 2.37
N PHE A 34 0.04 -3.13 1.58
CA PHE A 34 1.14 -2.80 0.69
C PHE A 34 1.66 -1.40 0.99
N VAL A 35 2.89 -1.33 1.51
CA VAL A 35 3.55 -0.07 1.79
C VAL A 35 4.28 0.43 0.55
N VAL A 36 3.95 1.66 0.13
CA VAL A 36 4.58 2.36 -0.99
C VAL A 36 5.54 3.39 -0.45
N ARG A 37 6.85 3.17 -0.67
CA ARG A 37 7.92 4.04 -0.17
C ARG A 37 9.06 4.18 -1.19
N PRO A 38 9.61 5.40 -1.40
CA PRO A 38 9.13 6.68 -0.87
C PRO A 38 7.89 7.16 -1.63
N SER A 39 6.86 7.61 -0.90
CA SER A 39 5.66 8.20 -1.50
C SER A 39 4.99 9.21 -0.57
N PRO A 40 4.62 10.41 -1.06
CA PRO A 40 3.84 11.37 -0.29
C PRO A 40 2.35 10.96 -0.24
N HIS A 41 1.56 11.71 0.53
CA HIS A 41 0.12 11.50 0.75
C HIS A 41 -0.67 11.33 -0.55
N SER A 42 -0.35 12.12 -1.59
CA SER A 42 -0.96 11.99 -2.92
C SER A 42 -0.34 10.86 -3.75
N THR A 43 -0.41 9.63 -3.23
CA THR A 43 0.24 8.44 -3.82
C THR A 43 -0.45 7.88 -5.07
N GLN A 44 -1.65 8.34 -5.42
CA GLN A 44 -2.45 7.80 -6.53
C GLN A 44 -1.76 7.83 -7.91
N GLY A 45 -0.77 8.71 -8.10
CA GLY A 45 0.03 8.77 -9.33
C GLY A 45 1.26 7.86 -9.33
N ASN A 46 1.60 7.24 -8.20
CA ASN A 46 2.75 6.35 -8.09
C ASN A 46 2.46 5.04 -8.84
N PRO A 47 3.36 4.57 -9.73
CA PRO A 47 3.18 3.31 -10.45
C PRO A 47 2.90 2.11 -9.54
N GLN A 48 3.54 2.02 -8.38
CA GLN A 48 3.35 0.93 -7.42
C GLN A 48 1.92 0.93 -6.86
N THR A 49 1.41 2.11 -6.50
CA THR A 49 0.02 2.29 -6.05
C THR A 49 -0.96 1.89 -7.14
N ILE A 50 -0.73 2.33 -8.39
CA ILE A 50 -1.57 2.00 -9.53
C ILE A 50 -1.61 0.48 -9.78
N GLU A 51 -0.45 -0.19 -9.74
CA GLU A 51 -0.38 -1.63 -9.92
C GLU A 51 -1.07 -2.39 -8.79
N GLU A 52 -0.96 -1.93 -7.55
CA GLU A 52 -1.61 -2.59 -6.42
C GLU A 52 -3.14 -2.42 -6.47
N VAL A 53 -3.64 -1.21 -6.79
CA VAL A 53 -5.07 -1.01 -7.06
C VAL A 53 -5.54 -1.94 -8.18
N ARG A 54 -4.78 -2.05 -9.27
CA ARG A 54 -5.13 -2.95 -10.38
C ARG A 54 -5.13 -4.42 -9.95
N ARG A 55 -4.16 -4.86 -9.15
CA ARG A 55 -4.10 -6.23 -8.60
C ARG A 55 -5.33 -6.52 -7.76
N ILE A 56 -5.68 -5.62 -6.86
CA ILE A 56 -6.86 -5.71 -5.98
C ILE A 56 -8.13 -5.81 -6.84
N LEU A 57 -8.33 -4.91 -7.81
CA LEU A 57 -9.53 -4.92 -8.65
C LEU A 57 -9.66 -6.23 -9.46
N ARG A 58 -8.55 -6.73 -10.02
CA ARG A 58 -8.53 -8.00 -10.76
C ARG A 58 -8.89 -9.19 -9.88
N LEU A 59 -8.36 -9.23 -8.66
CA LEU A 59 -8.68 -10.26 -7.67
C LEU A 59 -10.19 -10.31 -7.40
N HIS A 60 -10.84 -9.16 -7.19
CA HIS A 60 -12.26 -9.09 -6.85
C HIS A 60 -13.19 -9.48 -7.99
N ILE A 61 -12.76 -9.35 -9.25
CA ILE A 61 -13.54 -9.81 -10.43
C ILE A 61 -13.18 -11.25 -10.84
N GLY A 62 -12.43 -11.97 -10.01
CA GLY A 62 -12.07 -13.38 -10.26
C GLY A 62 -11.02 -13.59 -11.35
N LEU A 63 -10.32 -12.54 -11.79
CA LEU A 63 -9.19 -12.69 -12.69
C LEU A 63 -7.96 -13.09 -11.90
N LYS A 64 -7.32 -14.20 -12.30
CA LYS A 64 -6.03 -14.62 -11.72
C LYS A 64 -5.01 -13.50 -11.91
N THR A 65 -4.51 -12.95 -10.82
CA THR A 65 -3.39 -12.02 -10.84
C THR A 65 -2.13 -12.82 -11.15
N GLY A 66 -1.53 -12.61 -12.32
CA GLY A 66 -0.24 -13.23 -12.67
C GLY A 66 0.94 -12.69 -11.85
N ALA A 67 0.71 -11.66 -11.04
CA ALA A 67 1.67 -11.14 -10.08
C ALA A 67 1.53 -11.89 -8.76
N THR A 68 2.65 -12.43 -8.28
CA THR A 68 2.83 -12.94 -6.90
C THR A 68 2.28 -11.90 -5.91
N PRO A 69 1.57 -12.29 -4.84
CA PRO A 69 1.22 -11.37 -3.76
C PRO A 69 2.49 -10.62 -3.35
N ILE A 70 2.44 -9.29 -3.38
CA ILE A 70 3.56 -8.48 -2.90
C ILE A 70 3.62 -8.74 -1.41
N GLU A 71 4.71 -9.37 -0.94
CA GLU A 71 4.82 -9.76 0.47
C GLU A 71 4.69 -8.52 1.34
N ALA A 72 3.67 -8.54 2.20
CA ALA A 72 3.31 -7.46 3.09
C ALA A 72 4.39 -7.25 4.15
N ARG A 73 4.72 -5.98 4.39
CA ARG A 73 5.24 -5.42 5.64
C ARG A 73 4.81 -3.97 5.75
#